data_AF-A0A3M1PL88-F1
#
_entry.id   AF-A0A3M1PL88-F1
#
_cell.length_a   1.000
_cell.length_b   1.000
_cell.length_c   1.000
_cell.angle_alpha   90.00
_cell.angle_beta   90.00
_cell.angle_gamma   90.00
#
_symmetry.space_group_name_H-M   'P 1'
#
loop_
_entity.id
_entity.type
_entity.pdbx_description
1 polymer ?
#
loop_
_entity_poly.entity_id
_entity_poly.type
_entity_poly.pdbx_seq_one_letter_code
_entity_poly.pdbx_strand_id
1 'polypeptide(L)'
;MTRFPLLGMHKNVACEKCHTSGKFKKPLRFANCSDCHRDVHRGQFVDRADRGRCDSCHDVFGFTPAKFGIEEHASTAYPLTGAHLAVPCVSCHLVATRGRLAGIRMFEFQNTRCNGCHADVHRGQFKAQIDRGGCESCHQTSDWLDNKFDHNRSRFPLVGEHRKVACEKCHKRVDVGTPRERILFKPMDRRCRGCHEDVHLGQFSRSPNPKACETCHTPKDWLALIFDHNRDALFKLRGAHEKVACGECHKEERKGSVRFIRFRPLDRRCEGCHGNK
;
A
#
# COMPACT_ATOMS: atom_id res chain seq x y z
N MET A 1 -21.18 44.74 42.70
CA MET A 1 -19.87 44.56 42.07
C MET A 1 -19.80 43.13 41.58
N THR A 2 -19.56 42.90 40.30
CA THR A 2 -19.36 41.54 39.79
C THR A 2 -18.03 41.03 40.34
N ARG A 3 -17.97 39.78 40.80
CA ARG A 3 -16.73 39.16 41.32
C ARG A 3 -15.83 38.64 40.19
N PHE A 4 -16.11 39.01 38.95
CA PHE A 4 -15.35 38.56 37.78
C PHE A 4 -14.10 39.44 37.60
N PRO A 5 -12.88 38.86 37.62
CA PRO A 5 -11.67 39.63 37.42
C PRO A 5 -11.52 40.00 35.93
N LEU A 6 -11.41 41.30 35.64
CA LEU A 6 -11.15 41.79 34.28
C LEU A 6 -9.68 41.52 33.92
N LEU A 7 -9.44 40.37 33.30
CA LEU A 7 -8.12 39.93 32.83
C LEU A 7 -8.09 39.85 31.30
N GLY A 8 -6.87 39.97 30.74
CA GLY A 8 -6.64 39.93 29.29
C GLY A 8 -7.52 40.92 28.53
N MET A 9 -8.16 40.45 27.46
CA MET A 9 -9.02 41.25 26.57
C MET A 9 -10.24 41.84 27.28
N HIS A 10 -10.71 41.26 28.40
CA HIS A 10 -11.86 41.77 29.14
C HIS A 10 -11.60 43.13 29.80
N LYS A 11 -10.33 43.52 30.00
CA LYS A 11 -9.96 44.86 30.51
C LYS A 11 -10.42 45.99 29.59
N ASN A 12 -10.54 45.70 28.29
CA ASN A 12 -10.86 46.68 27.25
C ASN A 12 -12.35 46.65 26.85
N VAL A 13 -13.16 45.84 27.53
CA VAL A 13 -14.59 45.71 27.22
C VAL A 13 -15.39 46.71 28.05
N ALA A 14 -16.13 47.59 27.38
CA ALA A 14 -17.00 48.54 28.04
C ALA A 14 -18.09 47.84 28.88
N CYS A 15 -18.42 48.40 30.04
CA CYS A 15 -19.34 47.80 31.02
C CYS A 15 -20.72 47.43 30.43
N GLU A 16 -21.20 48.22 29.49
CA GLU A 16 -22.50 48.07 28.82
C GLU A 16 -22.58 46.79 27.97
N LYS A 17 -21.43 46.28 27.51
CA LYS A 17 -21.37 45.02 26.74
C LYS A 17 -21.71 43.81 27.62
N CYS A 18 -21.41 43.87 28.91
CA CYS A 18 -21.77 42.84 29.89
C CYS A 18 -23.14 43.14 30.52
N HIS A 19 -23.43 44.42 30.79
CA HIS A 19 -24.66 44.89 31.41
C HIS A 19 -25.65 45.42 30.36
N THR A 20 -26.04 44.57 29.41
CA THR A 20 -26.91 44.94 28.27
C THR A 20 -28.28 45.49 28.66
N SER A 21 -28.73 45.26 29.90
CA SER A 21 -29.98 45.80 30.45
C SER A 21 -29.82 47.15 31.16
N GLY A 22 -28.61 47.72 31.22
CA GLY A 22 -28.28 48.92 31.99
C GLY A 22 -28.27 48.72 33.52
N LYS A 23 -28.60 47.51 34.01
CA LYS A 23 -28.64 47.19 35.44
C LYS A 23 -27.28 46.72 35.95
N PHE A 24 -26.37 47.66 36.23
CA PHE A 24 -24.99 47.39 36.67
C PHE A 24 -24.86 46.69 38.03
N LYS A 25 -25.89 46.78 38.89
CA LYS A 25 -25.90 46.10 40.20
C LYS A 25 -26.38 44.64 40.13
N LYS A 26 -26.96 44.20 39.01
CA LYS A 26 -27.43 42.82 38.84
C LYS A 26 -26.23 41.89 38.63
N PRO A 27 -26.06 40.83 39.45
CA PRO A 27 -25.01 39.84 39.22
C PRO A 27 -25.19 39.14 37.87
N LEU A 28 -24.08 38.93 37.16
CA LEU A 28 -24.01 38.15 35.93
C LEU A 28 -23.49 36.75 36.25
N ARG A 29 -23.86 35.76 35.43
CA ARG A 29 -23.17 34.47 35.41
C ARG A 29 -21.85 34.66 34.64
N PHE A 30 -20.76 34.16 35.19
CA PHE A 30 -19.41 34.32 34.64
C PHE A 30 -18.52 33.11 34.93
N ALA A 31 -19.09 32.01 35.42
CA ALA A 31 -18.32 30.85 35.85
C ALA A 31 -17.72 30.12 34.64
N ASN A 32 -18.39 30.18 33.48
CA ASN A 32 -17.92 29.60 32.23
C ASN A 32 -17.89 30.66 31.13
N CYS A 33 -16.97 30.54 30.17
CA CYS A 33 -16.92 31.41 29.00
C CYS A 33 -18.26 31.41 28.24
N SER A 34 -18.96 30.27 28.22
CA SER A 34 -20.26 30.08 27.58
C SER A 34 -21.42 30.82 28.25
N ASP A 35 -21.23 31.34 29.48
CA ASP A 35 -22.22 32.23 30.12
C ASP A 35 -22.36 33.56 29.34
N CYS A 36 -21.37 33.92 28.52
CA CYS A 36 -21.34 35.16 27.72
C CYS A 36 -21.03 34.92 26.23
N HIS A 37 -20.11 34.01 25.91
CA HIS A 37 -19.68 33.74 24.55
C HIS A 37 -20.42 32.57 23.93
N ARG A 38 -20.75 32.68 22.64
CA ARG A 38 -21.32 31.56 21.88
C ARG A 38 -20.22 30.63 21.41
N ASP A 39 -20.52 29.35 21.38
CA ASP A 39 -19.62 28.34 20.83
C ASP A 39 -19.56 28.45 19.29
N VAL A 40 -18.44 28.94 18.79
CA VAL A 40 -18.16 29.07 17.35
C VAL A 40 -17.81 27.73 16.68
N HIS A 41 -17.45 26.72 17.46
CA HIS A 41 -17.18 25.36 16.98
C HIS A 41 -18.46 24.56 16.75
N ARG A 42 -19.62 25.10 17.14
CA ARG A 42 -20.93 24.45 17.03
C ARG A 42 -20.92 23.06 17.68
N GLY A 43 -20.32 22.89 18.84
CA GLY A 43 -20.41 21.67 19.62
C GLY A 43 -19.58 20.50 19.11
N GLN A 44 -18.55 20.74 18.30
CA GLN A 44 -17.61 19.68 17.87
C GLN A 44 -16.80 19.07 19.02
N PHE A 45 -16.84 19.69 20.21
CA PHE A 45 -16.04 19.28 21.37
C PHE A 45 -16.88 18.80 22.56
N VAL A 46 -18.20 18.65 22.39
CA VAL A 46 -19.11 18.29 23.50
C VAL A 46 -18.82 16.92 24.09
N ASP A 47 -18.25 16.01 23.30
CA ASP A 47 -17.94 14.64 23.70
C ASP A 47 -16.58 14.50 24.41
N ARG A 48 -15.81 15.59 24.52
CA ARG A 48 -14.59 15.59 25.33
C ARG A 48 -14.95 15.42 26.81
N ALA A 49 -14.00 14.92 27.60
CA ALA A 49 -14.16 14.78 29.06
C ALA A 49 -14.54 16.09 29.76
N ASP A 50 -14.06 17.22 29.26
CA ASP A 50 -14.36 18.57 29.75
C ASP A 50 -15.59 19.21 29.08
N ARG A 51 -16.30 18.47 28.22
CA ARG A 51 -17.47 18.91 27.44
C ARG A 51 -17.22 20.16 26.59
N GLY A 52 -16.00 20.35 26.10
CA GLY A 52 -15.64 21.47 25.24
C GLY A 52 -15.50 22.80 25.98
N ARG A 53 -15.07 22.74 27.25
CA ARG A 53 -14.69 23.92 28.04
C ARG A 53 -13.70 24.79 27.27
N CYS A 54 -14.00 26.07 27.11
CA CYS A 54 -13.22 26.95 26.25
C CYS A 54 -11.80 27.18 26.78
N ASP A 55 -11.64 27.18 28.11
CA ASP A 55 -10.40 27.40 28.84
C ASP A 55 -9.38 26.24 28.72
N SER A 56 -9.77 25.09 28.18
CA SER A 56 -8.83 24.02 27.84
C SER A 56 -8.01 24.29 26.58
N CYS A 57 -8.48 25.21 25.71
CA CYS A 57 -7.83 25.54 24.45
C CYS A 57 -7.58 27.05 24.28
N HIS A 58 -8.38 27.90 24.90
CA HIS A 58 -8.33 29.36 24.78
C HIS A 58 -8.14 29.99 26.14
N ASP A 59 -7.87 31.28 26.19
CA ASP A 59 -7.88 32.01 27.44
C ASP A 59 -8.35 33.45 27.27
N VAL A 60 -8.32 34.19 28.38
CA VAL A 60 -8.74 35.58 28.42
C VAL A 60 -7.85 36.52 27.61
N PHE A 61 -6.66 36.10 27.18
CA PHE A 61 -5.75 36.90 26.36
C PHE A 61 -6.05 36.76 24.86
N GLY A 62 -6.77 35.72 24.44
CA GLY A 62 -7.29 35.60 23.09
C GLY A 62 -7.79 34.20 22.72
N PHE A 63 -8.62 34.14 21.68
CA PHE A 63 -9.09 32.88 21.09
C PHE A 63 -8.19 32.38 19.96
N THR A 64 -7.20 33.15 19.52
CA THR A 64 -6.30 32.77 18.41
C THR A 64 -4.87 33.26 18.68
N PRO A 65 -3.85 32.37 18.55
CA PRO A 65 -3.97 30.93 18.35
C PRO A 65 -4.58 30.21 19.57
N ALA A 66 -5.12 29.02 19.36
CA ALA A 66 -5.44 28.14 20.48
C ALA A 66 -4.14 27.56 21.08
N LYS A 67 -4.19 27.15 22.34
CA LYS A 67 -3.11 26.42 23.05
C LYS A 67 -2.92 24.99 22.53
N PHE A 68 -3.80 24.53 21.65
CA PHE A 68 -3.80 23.17 21.13
C PHE A 68 -2.78 23.01 19.99
N GLY A 69 -1.66 22.36 20.27
CA GLY A 69 -0.56 22.11 19.34
C GLY A 69 -0.31 20.62 19.09
N ILE A 70 0.92 20.28 18.68
CA ILE A 70 1.33 18.91 18.32
C ILE A 70 1.29 17.98 19.53
N GLU A 71 1.67 18.48 20.71
CA GLU A 71 1.68 17.71 21.95
C GLU A 71 0.28 17.26 22.36
N GLU A 72 -0.69 18.18 22.32
CA GLU A 72 -2.09 17.85 22.60
C GLU A 72 -2.65 16.90 21.54
N HIS A 73 -2.27 17.09 20.27
CA HIS A 73 -2.69 16.21 19.18
C HIS A 73 -2.25 14.76 19.39
N ALA A 74 -1.09 14.53 20.01
CA ALA A 74 -0.58 13.19 20.30
C ALA A 74 -1.45 12.40 21.28
N SER A 75 -2.25 13.10 22.11
CA SER A 75 -3.20 12.49 23.05
C SER A 75 -4.59 12.19 22.45
N THR A 76 -4.81 12.52 21.17
CA THR A 76 -6.10 12.31 20.52
C THR A 76 -6.24 10.89 19.96
N ALA A 77 -7.43 10.57 19.45
CA ALA A 77 -7.68 9.33 18.72
C ALA A 77 -6.94 9.25 17.36
N TYR A 78 -6.27 10.33 16.93
CA TYR A 78 -5.48 10.35 15.71
C TYR A 78 -4.11 11.03 15.95
N PRO A 79 -3.15 10.39 16.64
CA PRO A 79 -1.83 10.96 16.81
C PRO A 79 -1.14 11.17 15.45
N LEU A 80 -0.56 12.36 15.22
CA LEU A 80 0.21 12.62 14.00
C LEU A 80 1.52 11.85 14.06
N THR A 81 1.77 11.02 13.05
CA THR A 81 2.98 10.20 12.95
C THR A 81 3.62 10.33 11.58
N GLY A 82 4.94 10.15 11.53
CA GLY A 82 5.70 10.18 10.28
C GLY A 82 5.53 11.50 9.54
N ALA A 83 5.33 11.44 8.22
CA ALA A 83 5.18 12.59 7.35
C ALA A 83 3.99 13.51 7.72
N HIS A 84 2.98 13.01 8.43
CA HIS A 84 1.85 13.83 8.86
C HIS A 84 2.24 14.94 9.85
N LEU A 85 3.35 14.79 10.59
CA LEU A 85 3.85 15.83 11.49
C LEU A 85 4.28 17.12 10.76
N ALA A 86 4.66 17.00 9.49
CA ALA A 86 5.06 18.13 8.65
C ALA A 86 3.88 18.77 7.89
N VAL A 87 2.66 18.24 8.05
CA VAL A 87 1.47 18.74 7.34
C VAL A 87 0.85 19.89 8.13
N PRO A 88 0.60 21.07 7.53
CA PRO A 88 -0.09 22.16 8.20
C PRO A 88 -1.47 21.74 8.71
N CYS A 89 -1.84 22.15 9.92
CA CYS A 89 -3.13 21.78 10.53
C CYS A 89 -4.34 22.09 9.62
N VAL A 90 -4.26 23.18 8.86
CA VAL A 90 -5.32 23.63 7.95
C VAL A 90 -5.57 22.70 6.76
N SER A 91 -4.63 21.81 6.43
CA SER A 91 -4.76 20.84 5.35
C SER A 91 -5.70 19.69 5.73
N CYS A 92 -5.83 19.37 7.03
CA CYS A 92 -6.76 18.36 7.53
C CYS A 92 -8.02 19.00 8.12
N HIS A 93 -7.85 20.05 8.93
CA HIS A 93 -8.94 20.79 9.54
C HIS A 93 -9.53 21.78 8.54
N LEU A 94 -10.22 21.28 7.52
CA LEU A 94 -10.81 22.09 6.45
C LEU A 94 -12.04 22.88 6.95
N VAL A 95 -12.41 23.93 6.22
CA VAL A 95 -13.71 24.58 6.43
C VAL A 95 -14.77 23.72 5.76
N ALA A 96 -15.73 23.21 6.54
CA ALA A 96 -16.78 22.36 6.00
C ALA A 96 -17.66 23.17 5.03
N THR A 97 -17.95 22.58 3.87
CA THR A 97 -18.70 23.24 2.79
C THR A 97 -20.20 22.98 2.86
N ARG A 98 -20.63 21.96 3.61
CA ARG A 98 -22.02 21.50 3.71
C ARG A 98 -22.34 20.97 5.10
N GLY A 99 -23.63 20.78 5.37
CA GLY A 99 -24.14 20.21 6.62
C GLY A 99 -24.09 21.16 7.81
N ARG A 100 -24.24 20.62 9.02
CA ARG A 100 -24.33 21.37 10.29
C ARG A 100 -23.13 22.30 10.54
N LEU A 101 -21.96 21.92 10.04
CA LEU A 101 -20.70 22.65 10.20
C LEU A 101 -20.39 23.56 9.00
N ALA A 102 -21.30 23.76 8.04
CA ALA A 102 -21.05 24.62 6.89
C ALA A 102 -20.52 26.01 7.31
N GLY A 103 -19.37 26.38 6.75
CA GLY A 103 -18.64 27.61 7.06
C GLY A 103 -17.75 27.55 8.32
N ILE A 104 -17.70 26.40 9.02
CA ILE A 104 -16.94 26.21 10.25
C ILE A 104 -15.80 25.21 10.00
N ARG A 105 -14.65 25.47 10.65
CA ARG A 105 -13.51 24.57 10.61
C ARG A 105 -13.84 23.25 11.31
N MET A 106 -13.58 22.14 10.65
CA MET A 106 -13.87 20.80 11.18
C MET A 106 -12.73 20.29 12.06
N PHE A 107 -13.08 19.78 13.23
CA PHE A 107 -12.22 19.08 14.18
C PHE A 107 -12.74 17.67 14.48
N GLU A 108 -13.95 17.36 14.04
CA GLU A 108 -14.57 16.03 14.10
C GLU A 108 -14.47 15.36 12.71
N PHE A 109 -13.98 14.12 12.68
CA PHE A 109 -13.84 13.33 11.45
C PHE A 109 -14.66 12.04 11.57
N GLN A 110 -15.46 11.75 10.54
CA GLN A 110 -16.28 10.52 10.50
C GLN A 110 -15.43 9.25 10.29
N ASN A 111 -14.27 9.40 9.65
CA ASN A 111 -13.35 8.30 9.38
C ASN A 111 -11.90 8.84 9.40
N THR A 112 -11.09 8.31 10.33
CA THR A 112 -9.67 8.65 10.49
C THR A 112 -8.75 7.61 9.83
N ARG A 113 -9.29 6.64 9.09
CA ARG A 113 -8.48 5.75 8.25
C ARG A 113 -7.89 6.52 7.09
N CYS A 114 -6.79 6.00 6.53
CA CYS A 114 -6.11 6.58 5.36
C CYS A 114 -7.08 7.00 4.23
N ASN A 115 -8.07 6.16 3.91
CA ASN A 115 -9.02 6.39 2.82
C ASN A 115 -10.08 7.47 3.11
N GLY A 116 -10.16 7.98 4.34
CA GLY A 116 -10.99 9.14 4.68
C GLY A 116 -10.43 10.45 4.10
N CYS A 117 -9.11 10.51 3.90
CA CYS A 117 -8.43 11.69 3.35
C CYS A 117 -7.72 11.40 2.01
N HIS A 118 -7.13 10.22 1.87
CA HIS A 118 -6.37 9.82 0.67
C HIS A 118 -7.20 8.93 -0.25
N ALA A 119 -7.04 9.12 -1.56
CA ALA A 119 -7.62 8.23 -2.55
C ALA A 119 -6.85 6.91 -2.63
N ASP A 120 -7.58 5.79 -2.81
CA ASP A 120 -6.97 4.49 -3.08
C ASP A 120 -6.35 4.46 -4.49
N VAL A 121 -5.03 4.58 -4.54
CA VAL A 121 -4.24 4.51 -5.79
C VAL A 121 -4.27 3.11 -6.42
N HIS A 122 -4.59 2.06 -5.66
CA HIS A 122 -4.74 0.70 -6.17
C HIS A 122 -6.10 0.46 -6.82
N ARG A 123 -7.05 1.40 -6.66
CA ARG A 123 -8.38 1.36 -7.27
C ARG A 123 -9.11 0.03 -7.02
N GLY A 124 -9.11 -0.43 -5.77
CA GLY A 124 -9.86 -1.60 -5.32
C GLY A 124 -9.16 -2.95 -5.48
N GLN A 125 -7.96 -3.02 -6.06
CA GLN A 125 -7.22 -4.29 -6.24
C GLN A 125 -6.89 -5.01 -4.91
N PHE A 126 -6.90 -4.26 -3.81
CA PHE A 126 -6.65 -4.75 -2.45
C PHE A 126 -7.83 -4.49 -1.51
N LYS A 127 -9.07 -4.34 -2.03
CA LYS A 127 -10.25 -4.02 -1.23
C LYS A 127 -10.40 -4.95 -0.01
N ALA A 128 -10.27 -6.26 -0.19
CA ALA A 128 -10.40 -7.22 0.92
C ALA A 128 -9.30 -7.11 1.98
N GLN A 129 -8.12 -6.59 1.64
CA GLN A 129 -7.02 -6.33 2.57
C GLN A 129 -7.26 -5.01 3.32
N ILE A 130 -7.62 -3.95 2.57
CA ILE A 130 -7.94 -2.63 3.11
C ILE A 130 -9.16 -2.69 4.04
N ASP A 131 -10.19 -3.45 3.68
CA ASP A 131 -11.40 -3.63 4.51
C ASP A 131 -11.07 -4.28 5.87
N ARG A 132 -10.07 -5.18 5.92
CA ARG A 132 -9.65 -5.89 7.15
C ARG A 132 -8.64 -5.13 7.99
N GLY A 133 -7.62 -4.55 7.38
CA GLY A 133 -6.45 -4.02 8.08
C GLY A 133 -6.03 -2.61 7.67
N GLY A 134 -6.82 -1.94 6.83
CA GLY A 134 -6.49 -0.61 6.33
C GLY A 134 -5.28 -0.60 5.38
N CYS A 135 -4.85 0.60 5.01
CA CYS A 135 -3.67 0.82 4.19
C CYS A 135 -2.38 0.55 4.99
N GLU A 136 -2.46 0.73 6.30
CA GLU A 136 -1.42 0.54 7.32
C GLU A 136 -0.97 -0.93 7.43
N SER A 137 -1.76 -1.86 6.88
CA SER A 137 -1.37 -3.26 6.74
C SER A 137 -0.15 -3.47 5.82
N CYS A 138 0.14 -2.51 4.95
CA CYS A 138 1.28 -2.53 4.02
C CYS A 138 2.11 -1.24 4.08
N HIS A 139 1.47 -0.07 4.18
CA HIS A 139 2.13 1.23 4.14
C HIS A 139 2.39 1.77 5.55
N GLN A 140 3.36 2.67 5.67
CA GLN A 140 3.66 3.38 6.89
C GLN A 140 3.57 4.90 6.69
N THR A 141 3.28 5.63 7.75
CA THR A 141 3.11 7.08 7.69
C THR A 141 4.43 7.83 7.56
N SER A 142 5.56 7.21 7.90
CA SER A 142 6.91 7.78 7.76
C SER A 142 7.38 7.85 6.31
N ASP A 143 7.12 6.80 5.54
CA ASP A 143 7.43 6.71 4.12
C ASP A 143 6.39 5.81 3.45
N TRP A 144 5.58 6.40 2.57
CA TRP A 144 4.50 5.70 1.91
C TRP A 144 4.99 4.66 0.87
N LEU A 145 6.16 4.90 0.27
CA LEU A 145 6.72 4.02 -0.76
C LEU A 145 7.42 2.81 -0.14
N ASP A 146 7.98 2.97 1.06
CA ASP A 146 8.51 1.88 1.86
C ASP A 146 7.36 1.05 2.46
N ASN A 147 6.95 0.02 1.72
CA ASN A 147 5.86 -0.85 2.09
C ASN A 147 6.38 -2.22 2.54
N LYS A 148 5.68 -2.81 3.52
CA LYS A 148 6.04 -4.09 4.16
C LYS A 148 5.43 -5.30 3.46
N PHE A 149 5.09 -5.19 2.17
CA PHE A 149 4.47 -6.29 1.45
C PHE A 149 5.45 -7.44 1.25
N ASP A 150 5.14 -8.58 1.87
CA ASP A 150 5.93 -9.81 1.71
C ASP A 150 5.33 -10.71 0.62
N HIS A 151 6.07 -10.87 -0.48
CA HIS A 151 5.70 -11.77 -1.57
C HIS A 151 5.56 -13.24 -1.17
N ASN A 152 6.18 -13.69 -0.07
CA ASN A 152 6.00 -15.05 0.44
C ASN A 152 4.58 -15.31 0.93
N ARG A 153 3.81 -14.26 1.24
CA ARG A 153 2.38 -14.35 1.59
C ARG A 153 1.48 -14.37 0.36
N SER A 154 2.04 -14.23 -0.83
CA SER A 154 1.32 -14.26 -2.10
C SER A 154 1.28 -15.68 -2.69
N ARG A 155 0.53 -15.84 -3.79
CA ARG A 155 0.53 -17.10 -4.55
C ARG A 155 1.73 -17.25 -5.51
N PHE A 156 2.69 -16.32 -5.45
CA PHE A 156 3.93 -16.35 -6.21
C PHE A 156 5.07 -15.83 -5.31
N PRO A 157 5.60 -16.68 -4.40
CA PRO A 157 6.77 -16.33 -3.59
C PRO A 157 7.98 -16.03 -4.48
N LEU A 158 8.68 -14.93 -4.20
CA LEU A 158 9.90 -14.61 -4.93
C LEU A 158 11.06 -15.45 -4.38
N VAL A 159 11.55 -16.37 -5.21
CA VAL A 159 12.65 -17.29 -4.91
C VAL A 159 13.74 -17.21 -5.98
N GLY A 160 14.98 -17.48 -5.59
CA GLY A 160 16.13 -17.39 -6.49
C GLY A 160 16.26 -16.00 -7.10
N GLU A 161 16.50 -15.93 -8.41
CA GLU A 161 16.73 -14.67 -9.13
C GLU A 161 15.49 -13.77 -9.20
N HIS A 162 14.28 -14.32 -9.03
CA HIS A 162 13.06 -13.50 -8.97
C HIS A 162 13.06 -12.48 -7.83
N ARG A 163 13.86 -12.69 -6.77
CA ARG A 163 14.01 -11.72 -5.67
C ARG A 163 14.68 -10.41 -6.08
N LYS A 164 15.43 -10.43 -7.19
CA LYS A 164 16.17 -9.27 -7.72
C LYS A 164 15.41 -8.53 -8.81
N VAL A 165 14.25 -9.05 -9.22
CA VAL A 165 13.45 -8.47 -10.31
C VAL A 165 12.68 -7.27 -9.77
N ALA A 166 12.82 -6.13 -10.45
CA ALA A 166 12.09 -4.92 -10.11
C ALA A 166 10.57 -5.10 -10.29
N CYS A 167 9.78 -4.50 -9.40
CA CYS A 167 8.33 -4.73 -9.31
C CYS A 167 7.60 -4.50 -10.64
N GLU A 168 7.97 -3.46 -11.38
CA GLU A 168 7.34 -3.03 -12.63
C GLU A 168 7.54 -4.01 -13.80
N LYS A 169 8.53 -4.92 -13.69
CA LYS A 169 8.73 -5.97 -14.70
C LYS A 169 7.58 -6.98 -14.69
N CYS A 170 6.98 -7.21 -13.52
CA CYS A 170 5.78 -8.02 -13.37
C CYS A 170 4.54 -7.13 -13.31
N HIS A 171 4.51 -6.17 -12.39
CA HIS A 171 3.39 -5.25 -12.15
C HIS A 171 3.43 -4.06 -13.11
N LYS A 172 3.08 -4.33 -14.37
CA LYS A 172 3.13 -3.35 -15.44
C LYS A 172 2.04 -2.29 -15.30
N ARG A 173 2.37 -1.08 -15.78
CA ARG A 173 1.36 -0.05 -16.07
C ARG A 173 0.54 -0.52 -17.25
N VAL A 174 -0.77 -0.54 -17.07
CA VAL A 174 -1.74 -0.85 -18.11
C VAL A 174 -2.62 0.37 -18.32
N ASP A 175 -2.85 0.70 -19.59
CA ASP A 175 -3.88 1.65 -19.95
C ASP A 175 -5.25 1.00 -19.67
N VAL A 176 -6.05 1.67 -18.84
CA VAL A 176 -7.40 1.25 -18.46
C VAL A 176 -8.43 2.29 -18.89
N GLY A 177 -8.06 3.14 -19.86
CA GLY A 177 -8.87 4.24 -20.36
C GLY A 177 -8.62 5.57 -19.65
N THR A 178 -9.24 6.62 -20.19
CA THR A 178 -9.18 7.98 -19.66
C THR A 178 -10.04 8.16 -18.41
N PRO A 179 -9.52 8.75 -17.31
CA PRO A 179 -8.17 9.24 -17.12
C PRO A 179 -7.35 8.21 -16.33
N ARG A 180 -6.36 7.61 -17.01
CA ARG A 180 -5.05 7.17 -16.50
C ARG A 180 -4.80 5.67 -16.56
N GLU A 181 -3.54 5.39 -16.89
CA GLU A 181 -2.83 4.16 -16.58
C GLU A 181 -2.92 3.80 -15.09
N ARG A 182 -2.92 2.50 -14.79
CA ARG A 182 -2.73 1.99 -13.43
C ARG A 182 -1.77 0.81 -13.42
N ILE A 183 -1.13 0.58 -12.27
CA ILE A 183 -0.36 -0.64 -12.06
C ILE A 183 -1.31 -1.78 -11.73
N LEU A 184 -1.25 -2.88 -12.50
CA LEU A 184 -2.04 -4.07 -12.24
C LEU A 184 -1.25 -5.07 -11.39
N PHE A 185 -1.73 -5.33 -10.19
CA PHE A 185 -1.20 -6.34 -9.28
C PHE A 185 -1.85 -7.72 -9.48
N LYS A 186 -3.10 -7.75 -9.98
CA LYS A 186 -3.85 -8.98 -10.26
C LYS A 186 -4.82 -8.81 -11.44
N PRO A 187 -5.08 -9.87 -12.23
CA PRO A 187 -4.43 -11.19 -12.19
C PRO A 187 -3.03 -11.17 -12.80
N MET A 188 -2.18 -12.13 -12.41
CA MET A 188 -0.83 -12.33 -12.97
C MET A 188 -0.70 -13.79 -13.40
N ASP A 189 -0.10 -14.02 -14.57
CA ASP A 189 0.29 -15.39 -14.95
C ASP A 189 1.46 -15.84 -14.07
N ARG A 190 1.26 -16.96 -13.39
CA ARG A 190 2.24 -17.54 -12.46
C ARG A 190 3.01 -18.69 -13.08
N ARG A 191 2.68 -19.06 -14.32
CA ARG A 191 3.39 -20.10 -15.07
C ARG A 191 4.65 -19.48 -15.65
N CYS A 192 5.73 -20.26 -15.71
CA CYS A 192 7.01 -19.83 -16.27
C CYS A 192 6.85 -19.21 -17.67
N ARG A 193 6.03 -19.85 -18.52
CA ARG A 193 5.72 -19.40 -19.90
C ARG A 193 4.93 -18.09 -20.00
N GLY A 194 4.37 -17.60 -18.90
CA GLY A 194 3.71 -16.30 -18.88
C GLY A 194 4.70 -15.13 -18.98
N CYS A 195 5.97 -15.37 -18.65
CA CYS A 195 7.03 -14.36 -18.68
C CYS A 195 8.27 -14.82 -19.46
N HIS A 196 8.59 -16.11 -19.44
CA HIS A 196 9.77 -16.68 -20.08
C HIS A 196 9.40 -17.40 -21.38
N GLU A 197 10.21 -17.21 -22.41
CA GLU A 197 10.07 -17.95 -23.65
C GLU A 197 10.47 -19.41 -23.49
N ASP A 198 9.76 -20.30 -24.20
CA ASP A 198 10.09 -21.73 -24.23
C ASP A 198 11.19 -21.98 -25.28
N VAL A 199 12.45 -21.92 -24.84
CA VAL A 199 13.62 -22.19 -25.68
C VAL A 199 13.69 -23.63 -26.19
N HIS A 200 12.90 -24.54 -25.63
CA HIS A 200 12.78 -25.91 -26.12
C HIS A 200 11.73 -26.05 -27.24
N LEU A 201 11.09 -24.96 -27.66
CA LEU A 201 10.11 -24.91 -28.74
C LEU A 201 8.95 -25.91 -28.57
N GLY A 202 8.58 -26.16 -27.32
CA GLY A 202 7.49 -27.06 -26.97
C GLY A 202 7.82 -28.54 -27.04
N GLN A 203 9.10 -28.92 -27.21
CA GLN A 203 9.54 -30.31 -27.18
C GLN A 203 9.03 -31.06 -25.94
N PHE A 204 9.02 -30.41 -24.77
CA PHE A 204 8.55 -31.01 -23.52
C PHE A 204 7.07 -30.72 -23.22
N SER A 205 6.57 -29.53 -23.57
CA SER A 205 5.21 -29.09 -23.25
C SER A 205 4.15 -29.70 -24.17
N ARG A 206 4.49 -30.04 -25.42
CA ARG A 206 3.59 -30.68 -26.41
C ARG A 206 3.75 -32.20 -26.48
N SER A 207 4.42 -32.79 -25.51
CA SER A 207 4.65 -34.22 -25.49
C SER A 207 3.44 -35.02 -25.02
N PRO A 208 3.37 -36.35 -25.27
CA PRO A 208 2.34 -37.20 -24.68
C PRO A 208 2.26 -37.14 -23.15
N ASN A 209 3.39 -36.82 -22.49
CA ASN A 209 3.49 -36.61 -21.05
C ASN A 209 4.12 -35.24 -20.77
N PRO A 210 3.35 -34.13 -20.88
CA PRO A 210 3.86 -32.77 -20.75
C PRO A 210 4.62 -32.57 -19.44
N LYS A 211 5.80 -31.95 -19.52
CA LYS A 211 6.60 -31.58 -18.34
C LYS A 211 6.54 -30.07 -18.14
N ALA A 212 6.36 -29.67 -16.88
CA ALA A 212 6.47 -28.28 -16.47
C ALA A 212 7.95 -27.89 -16.32
N CYS A 213 8.27 -26.61 -16.47
CA CYS A 213 9.65 -26.12 -16.49
C CYS A 213 10.40 -26.47 -15.19
N GLU A 214 9.71 -26.32 -14.06
CA GLU A 214 10.17 -26.61 -12.70
C GLU A 214 10.48 -28.10 -12.44
N THR A 215 10.13 -28.99 -13.38
CA THR A 215 10.55 -30.40 -13.31
C THR A 215 12.06 -30.52 -13.47
N CYS A 216 12.67 -29.64 -14.28
CA CYS A 216 14.08 -29.70 -14.64
C CYS A 216 14.85 -28.45 -14.22
N HIS A 217 14.21 -27.27 -14.22
CA HIS A 217 14.87 -25.99 -13.96
C HIS A 217 14.52 -25.44 -12.59
N THR A 218 15.47 -24.72 -11.99
CA THR A 218 15.25 -23.96 -10.76
C THR A 218 15.14 -22.47 -11.05
N PRO A 219 14.40 -21.70 -10.24
CA PRO A 219 14.41 -20.24 -10.31
C PRO A 219 15.71 -19.62 -9.75
N LYS A 220 16.62 -20.43 -9.17
CA LYS A 220 17.93 -19.98 -8.70
C LYS A 220 18.89 -19.73 -9.87
N ASP A 221 18.87 -20.64 -10.84
CA ASP A 221 19.61 -20.53 -12.08
C ASP A 221 18.99 -21.50 -13.09
N TRP A 222 18.70 -21.02 -14.30
CA TRP A 222 18.18 -21.84 -15.39
C TRP A 222 19.19 -22.90 -15.85
N LEU A 223 20.49 -22.66 -15.63
CA LEU A 223 21.58 -23.59 -15.94
C LEU A 223 21.73 -24.69 -14.89
N ALA A 224 21.32 -24.44 -13.64
CA ALA A 224 21.32 -25.44 -12.60
C ALA A 224 20.10 -26.37 -12.77
N LEU A 225 20.35 -27.56 -13.33
CA LEU A 225 19.33 -28.56 -13.59
C LEU A 225 19.11 -29.49 -12.41
N ILE A 226 17.85 -29.76 -12.09
CA ILE A 226 17.42 -30.88 -11.24
C ILE A 226 17.32 -32.18 -12.08
N PHE A 227 17.29 -32.03 -13.41
CA PHE A 227 17.18 -33.12 -14.36
C PHE A 227 18.31 -34.14 -14.18
N ASP A 228 17.92 -35.39 -14.09
CA ASP A 228 18.83 -36.53 -14.13
C ASP A 228 18.43 -37.42 -15.32
N HIS A 229 19.37 -37.66 -16.24
CA HIS A 229 19.07 -38.42 -17.46
C HIS A 229 18.64 -39.86 -17.17
N ASN A 230 19.25 -40.51 -16.20
CA ASN A 230 18.95 -41.89 -15.83
C ASN A 230 17.67 -42.02 -15.00
N ARG A 231 17.19 -40.94 -14.38
CA ARG A 231 15.88 -40.90 -13.71
C ARG A 231 14.77 -40.49 -14.68
N ASP A 232 14.98 -39.40 -15.41
CA ASP A 232 13.91 -38.63 -16.06
C ASP A 232 13.79 -38.88 -17.57
N ALA A 233 14.83 -39.44 -18.21
CA ALA A 233 14.78 -39.80 -19.63
C ALA A 233 14.53 -41.30 -19.83
N LEU A 234 13.99 -41.64 -21.01
CA LEU A 234 13.69 -43.03 -21.36
C LEU A 234 14.94 -43.84 -21.72
N PHE A 235 15.93 -43.19 -22.35
CA PHE A 235 17.22 -43.82 -22.65
C PHE A 235 18.12 -43.68 -21.43
N LYS A 236 18.64 -44.80 -20.92
CA LYS A 236 19.53 -44.78 -19.74
C LYS A 236 20.98 -44.77 -20.24
N LEU A 237 21.74 -43.76 -19.82
CA LEU A 237 23.18 -43.68 -20.05
C LEU A 237 23.84 -44.71 -19.14
N ARG A 238 24.24 -45.84 -19.75
CA ARG A 238 24.96 -46.94 -19.10
C ARG A 238 26.22 -47.29 -19.88
N GLY A 239 27.27 -47.70 -19.18
CA GLY A 239 28.53 -48.12 -19.79
C GLY A 239 29.16 -46.96 -20.58
N ALA A 240 29.56 -47.21 -21.84
CA ALA A 240 30.23 -46.19 -22.65
C ALA A 240 29.41 -44.90 -22.83
N HIS A 241 28.07 -44.97 -22.81
CA HIS A 241 27.19 -43.81 -22.96
C HIS A 241 27.25 -42.83 -21.77
N GLU A 242 27.72 -43.25 -20.60
CA GLU A 242 27.87 -42.37 -19.42
C GLU A 242 28.88 -41.24 -19.66
N LYS A 243 29.85 -41.47 -20.56
CA LYS A 243 30.92 -40.53 -20.88
C LYS A 243 30.67 -39.75 -22.18
N VAL A 244 29.55 -40.02 -22.86
CA VAL A 244 29.21 -39.34 -24.11
C VAL A 244 28.69 -37.93 -23.80
N ALA A 245 29.27 -36.93 -24.46
CA ALA A 245 28.84 -35.55 -24.29
C ALA A 245 27.39 -35.38 -24.78
N CYS A 246 26.59 -34.54 -24.09
CA CYS A 246 25.17 -34.37 -24.41
C CYS A 246 24.95 -34.00 -25.88
N GLY A 247 25.82 -33.15 -26.44
CA GLY A 247 25.76 -32.69 -27.83
C GLY A 247 26.04 -33.77 -28.87
N GLU A 248 26.50 -34.96 -28.49
CA GLU A 248 26.62 -36.09 -29.42
C GLU A 248 25.27 -36.71 -29.76
N CYS A 249 24.30 -36.65 -28.85
CA CYS A 249 22.93 -37.08 -29.11
C CYS A 249 22.00 -35.87 -29.38
N HIS A 250 22.16 -34.80 -28.61
CA HIS A 250 21.34 -33.60 -28.64
C HIS A 250 21.96 -32.53 -29.55
N LYS A 251 21.78 -32.70 -30.86
CA LYS A 251 22.33 -31.80 -31.87
C LYS A 251 21.53 -30.50 -31.95
N GLU A 252 22.22 -29.42 -32.31
CA GLU A 252 21.57 -28.15 -32.67
C GLU A 252 20.88 -28.31 -34.03
N GLU A 253 19.63 -27.89 -34.10
CA GLU A 253 18.83 -27.84 -35.31
C GLU A 253 18.30 -26.41 -35.54
N ARG A 254 17.91 -26.14 -36.78
CA ARG A 254 17.34 -24.85 -37.17
C ARG A 254 15.91 -25.03 -37.70
N LYS A 255 14.98 -24.26 -37.16
CA LYS A 255 13.61 -24.15 -37.70
C LYS A 255 13.36 -22.69 -38.12
N GLY A 256 13.44 -22.43 -39.42
CA GLY A 256 13.42 -21.06 -39.94
C GLY A 256 14.68 -20.29 -39.51
N SER A 257 14.50 -19.17 -38.80
CA SER A 257 15.59 -18.36 -38.22
C SER A 257 16.00 -18.80 -36.80
N VAL A 258 15.25 -19.70 -36.16
CA VAL A 258 15.48 -20.08 -34.76
C VAL A 258 16.38 -21.31 -34.68
N ARG A 259 17.45 -21.21 -33.89
CA ARG A 259 18.32 -22.32 -33.49
C ARG A 259 17.84 -22.90 -32.17
N PHE A 260 17.82 -24.23 -32.06
CA PHE A 260 17.43 -24.92 -30.83
C PHE A 260 18.13 -26.28 -30.73
N ILE A 261 18.31 -26.77 -29.51
CA ILE A 261 18.82 -28.13 -29.29
C ILE A 261 17.67 -29.13 -29.35
N ARG A 262 17.82 -30.17 -30.18
CA ARG A 262 16.85 -31.26 -30.24
C ARG A 262 17.08 -32.28 -29.12
N PHE A 263 16.21 -32.21 -28.13
CA PHE A 263 16.10 -33.20 -27.06
C PHE A 263 15.12 -34.32 -27.40
N ARG A 264 14.12 -34.05 -28.26
CA ARG A 264 13.10 -35.04 -28.64
C ARG A 264 12.27 -34.64 -29.87
N PRO A 265 11.74 -35.62 -30.62
CA PRO A 265 12.03 -37.05 -30.49
C PRO A 265 13.44 -37.37 -31.03
N LEU A 266 14.12 -38.33 -30.42
CA LEU A 266 15.40 -38.90 -30.89
C LEU A 266 15.21 -40.39 -31.16
N ASP A 267 15.91 -40.90 -32.17
CA ASP A 267 16.02 -42.35 -32.33
C ASP A 267 16.82 -42.92 -31.16
N ARG A 268 16.35 -44.03 -30.61
CA ARG A 268 16.96 -44.72 -29.45
C ARG A 268 17.49 -46.10 -29.83
N ARG A 269 17.36 -46.49 -31.10
CA ARG A 269 17.89 -47.75 -31.62
C ARG A 269 19.35 -47.59 -31.96
N CYS A 270 20.10 -48.68 -31.84
CA CYS A 270 21.54 -48.71 -32.07
C CYS A 270 21.89 -48.19 -33.47
N GLU A 271 21.13 -48.59 -34.49
CA GLU A 271 21.36 -48.24 -35.89
C GLU A 271 21.21 -46.74 -36.14
N GLY A 272 20.33 -46.07 -35.39
CA GLY A 272 20.11 -44.63 -35.52
C GLY A 272 21.33 -43.77 -35.15
N CYS A 273 22.27 -44.32 -34.38
CA CYS A 273 23.48 -43.61 -33.94
C CYS A 273 24.79 -44.31 -34.34
N HIS A 274 24.76 -45.61 -34.60
CA HIS A 274 25.93 -46.43 -34.93
C HIS A 274 25.85 -47.09 -36.31
N GLY A 275 24.74 -46.92 -37.05
CA GLY A 275 24.49 -47.63 -38.31
C GLY A 275 25.20 -47.08 -39.54
N ASN A 276 25.90 -45.94 -39.44
CA ASN A 276 26.70 -45.37 -40.54
C ASN A 276 28.18 -45.35 -40.18
N LYS A 277 28.80 -46.53 -40.12
CA LYS A 277 30.26 -46.67 -40.21
C LYS A 277 30.62 -47.43 -41.47
#